data_AF-A0AAW4C9U5-F1
#
_entry.id   AF-A0AAW4C9U5-F1
#
_cell.length_a   1.000
_cell.length_b   1.000
_cell.length_c   1.000
_cell.angle_alpha   90.00
_cell.angle_beta   90.00
_cell.angle_gamma   90.00
#
_symmetry.space_group_name_H-M   'P 1'
#
loop_
_entity.id
_entity.type
_entity.pdbx_description
1 polymer ?
#
loop_
_entity_poly.entity_id
_entity_poly.type
_entity_poly.pdbx_seq_one_letter_code
_entity_poly.pdbx_strand_id
1 'polypeptide(L)'
;MKSTKEEIQTIKTLLKDSSTAKYHKRLQIVLFRLMGKSYKEIIELLDCNQTTIWPTVKKYEEFGLDSLLQETRGGRKHAYMTIEEEKAFLARHLKAAEAGEFVTIDALFQAYKKELGSSYTRD
;
A
#
# COMPACT_ATOMS: atom_id res chain seq x y z
N MET A 1 -16.53 10.39 -17.94
CA MET A 1 -15.15 10.30 -18.45
C MET A 1 -15.19 10.21 -19.96
N LYS A 2 -14.33 10.94 -20.66
CA LYS A 2 -14.06 10.65 -22.08
C LYS A 2 -13.09 9.48 -22.10
N SER A 3 -13.45 8.39 -22.77
CA SER A 3 -12.60 7.20 -22.85
C SER A 3 -11.64 7.31 -24.03
N THR A 4 -10.34 7.27 -23.77
CA THR A 4 -9.34 7.13 -24.83
C THR A 4 -9.26 5.65 -25.23
N LYS A 5 -9.29 5.33 -26.53
CA LYS A 5 -9.19 3.94 -27.01
C LYS A 5 -7.91 3.25 -26.51
N GLU A 6 -6.85 4.03 -26.35
CA GLU A 6 -5.55 3.61 -25.83
C GLU A 6 -5.64 3.15 -24.36
N GLU A 7 -6.29 3.93 -23.49
CA GLU A 7 -6.48 3.57 -22.08
C GLU A 7 -7.22 2.24 -21.91
N ILE A 8 -8.29 2.04 -22.68
CA ILE A 8 -9.05 0.79 -22.69
C ILE A 8 -8.16 -0.38 -23.10
N GLN A 9 -7.30 -0.19 -24.11
CA GLN A 9 -6.39 -1.23 -24.56
C GLN A 9 -5.32 -1.56 -23.52
N THR A 10 -4.75 -0.55 -22.87
CA THR A 10 -3.75 -0.72 -21.79
C THR A 10 -4.34 -1.45 -20.58
N ILE A 11 -5.57 -1.13 -20.18
CA ILE A 11 -6.22 -1.84 -19.06
C ILE A 11 -6.52 -3.30 -19.47
N LYS A 12 -6.90 -3.56 -20.72
CA LYS A 12 -7.11 -4.92 -21.23
C LYS A 12 -5.83 -5.75 -21.27
N THR A 13 -4.69 -5.16 -21.63
CA THR A 13 -3.41 -5.88 -21.59
C THR A 13 -3.01 -6.19 -20.16
N LEU A 14 -3.19 -5.25 -19.23
CA LEU A 14 -2.93 -5.48 -17.80
C LEU A 14 -3.83 -6.56 -17.22
N LEU A 15 -5.10 -6.65 -17.60
CA LEU A 15 -6.00 -7.71 -17.15
C LEU A 15 -5.60 -9.12 -17.63
N LYS A 16 -4.84 -9.22 -18.73
CA LYS A 16 -4.31 -10.50 -19.22
C LYS A 16 -3.04 -10.92 -18.47
N ASP A 17 -2.33 -9.97 -17.89
CA ASP A 17 -1.14 -10.26 -17.11
C ASP A 17 -1.52 -10.90 -15.77
N SER A 18 -0.83 -11.99 -15.43
CA SER A 18 -0.98 -12.69 -14.14
C SER A 18 -0.35 -11.90 -12.98
N SER A 19 0.67 -11.07 -13.25
CA SER A 19 1.36 -10.28 -12.22
C SER A 19 0.45 -9.23 -11.57
N THR A 20 -0.56 -8.78 -12.31
CA THR A 20 -1.53 -7.75 -11.91
C THR A 20 -2.80 -8.35 -11.30
N ALA A 21 -2.88 -9.68 -11.10
CA ALA A 21 -4.07 -10.38 -10.62
C ALA A 21 -4.66 -9.76 -9.34
N LYS A 22 -3.79 -9.33 -8.42
CA LYS A 22 -4.19 -8.61 -7.19
C LYS A 22 -5.00 -7.33 -7.42
N TYR A 23 -4.86 -6.70 -8.59
CA TYR A 23 -5.51 -5.44 -8.94
C TYR A 23 -6.66 -5.62 -9.95
N HIS A 24 -6.95 -6.86 -10.39
CA HIS A 24 -7.93 -7.12 -11.45
C HIS A 24 -9.31 -6.52 -11.16
N LYS A 25 -9.83 -6.63 -9.93
CA LYS A 25 -11.12 -5.99 -9.58
C LYS A 25 -11.10 -4.48 -9.80
N ARG A 26 -10.02 -3.79 -9.41
CA ARG A 26 -9.90 -2.33 -9.59
C ARG A 26 -9.82 -1.98 -11.08
N LEU A 27 -9.05 -2.74 -11.85
CA LEU A 27 -8.92 -2.59 -13.30
C LEU A 27 -10.25 -2.83 -14.03
N GLN A 28 -11.01 -3.87 -13.65
CA GLN A 28 -12.32 -4.17 -14.23
C GLN A 28 -13.35 -3.06 -13.97
N ILE A 29 -13.37 -2.51 -12.75
CA ILE A 29 -14.26 -1.38 -12.40
C ILE A 29 -14.01 -0.20 -13.34
N VAL A 30 -12.74 0.17 -13.52
CA VAL A 30 -12.37 1.31 -14.38
C VAL A 30 -12.63 0.99 -15.85
N LEU A 31 -12.32 -0.23 -16.31
CA LEU A 31 -12.62 -0.67 -17.67
C LEU A 31 -14.11 -0.53 -18.00
N PHE A 32 -14.99 -1.05 -17.15
CA PHE A 32 -16.43 -0.94 -17.38
C PHE A 32 -16.91 0.51 -17.33
N ARG A 33 -16.33 1.34 -16.47
CA ARG A 33 -16.64 2.77 -16.43
C ARG A 33 -16.23 3.48 -17.72
N LEU A 34 -15.06 3.18 -18.27
CA LEU A 34 -14.58 3.70 -19.56
C LEU A 34 -15.43 3.20 -20.73
N MET A 35 -15.97 1.99 -20.65
CA MET A 35 -16.92 1.43 -21.63
C MET A 35 -18.34 2.00 -21.50
N GLY A 36 -18.57 2.96 -20.60
CA GLY A 36 -19.85 3.66 -20.44
C GLY A 36 -20.87 2.94 -19.57
N LYS A 37 -20.49 1.87 -18.84
CA LYS A 37 -21.39 1.19 -17.90
C LYS A 37 -21.77 2.09 -16.73
N SER A 38 -23.03 1.97 -16.33
CA SER A 38 -23.55 2.59 -15.11
C SER A 38 -23.02 1.88 -13.87
N TYR A 39 -23.06 2.57 -12.72
CA TYR A 39 -22.63 1.94 -11.47
C TYR A 39 -23.48 0.71 -11.11
N LYS A 40 -24.77 0.72 -11.42
CA LYS A 40 -25.66 -0.43 -11.19
C LYS A 40 -25.22 -1.67 -11.97
N GLU A 41 -24.95 -1.51 -13.27
CA GLU A 41 -24.45 -2.61 -14.10
C GLU A 41 -23.10 -3.14 -13.58
N ILE A 42 -22.21 -2.27 -13.10
CA ILE A 42 -20.91 -2.68 -12.56
C ILE A 42 -21.09 -3.48 -11.26
N ILE A 43 -22.03 -3.09 -10.39
CA ILE A 43 -22.36 -3.82 -9.17
C ILE A 43 -22.84 -5.22 -9.53
N GLU A 44 -23.76 -5.34 -10.48
CA GLU A 44 -24.31 -6.63 -10.92
C GLU A 44 -23.26 -7.54 -11.59
N LEU A 45 -22.36 -6.96 -12.39
CA LEU A 45 -21.33 -7.72 -13.11
C LEU A 45 -20.16 -8.19 -12.23
N LEU A 46 -19.76 -7.39 -11.24
CA LEU A 46 -18.56 -7.63 -10.43
C LEU A 46 -18.85 -8.05 -8.99
N ASP A 47 -20.13 -8.03 -8.58
CA ASP A 47 -20.56 -8.19 -7.20
C ASP A 47 -19.76 -7.31 -6.23
N CYS A 48 -19.62 -6.03 -6.61
CA CYS A 48 -18.85 -5.03 -5.88
C CYS A 48 -19.77 -3.93 -5.36
N ASN A 49 -19.59 -3.50 -4.11
CA ASN A 49 -20.40 -2.42 -3.55
C ASN A 49 -20.08 -1.06 -4.21
N GLN A 50 -21.13 -0.27 -4.49
CA GLN A 50 -21.19 1.19 -4.31
C GLN A 50 -19.89 1.87 -3.87
N THR A 51 -19.64 1.69 -2.59
CA THR A 51 -18.58 2.35 -1.80
C THR A 51 -17.17 1.92 -2.17
N THR A 52 -17.03 0.84 -2.95
CA THR A 52 -15.74 0.41 -3.52
C THR A 52 -15.55 0.99 -4.92
N ILE A 53 -16.62 1.01 -5.71
CA ILE A 53 -16.58 1.45 -7.11
C ILE A 53 -16.27 2.95 -7.20
N TRP A 54 -17.01 3.78 -6.46
CA TRP A 54 -16.87 5.23 -6.56
C TRP A 54 -15.46 5.74 -6.20
N PRO A 55 -14.83 5.34 -5.07
CA PRO A 55 -13.47 5.77 -4.76
C PRO A 55 -12.43 5.25 -5.77
N THR A 56 -12.64 4.06 -6.33
CA THR A 56 -11.72 3.49 -7.32
C THR A 56 -11.73 4.29 -8.62
N VAL A 57 -12.92 4.62 -9.12
CA VAL A 57 -13.08 5.48 -10.30
C VAL A 57 -12.52 6.87 -10.04
N LYS A 58 -12.85 7.48 -8.91
CA LYS A 58 -12.36 8.82 -8.54
C LYS A 58 -10.83 8.87 -8.45
N LYS A 59 -10.20 7.87 -7.83
CA LYS A 59 -8.73 7.78 -7.78
C LYS A 59 -8.10 7.66 -9.16
N TYR A 60 -8.71 6.87 -10.06
CA TYR A 60 -8.24 6.78 -11.44
C TYR A 60 -8.38 8.11 -12.18
N GLU A 61 -9.48 8.84 -11.99
CA GLU A 61 -9.66 10.17 -12.59
C GLU A 61 -8.62 11.19 -12.09
N GLU A 62 -8.24 11.13 -10.81
CA GLU A 62 -7.29 12.06 -10.20
C GLU A 62 -5.81 11.71 -10.48
N PHE A 63 -5.46 10.42 -10.49
CA PHE A 63 -4.07 9.95 -10.45
C PHE A 63 -3.71 8.98 -11.59
N GLY A 64 -4.66 8.66 -12.47
CA GLY A 64 -4.44 7.79 -13.62
C GLY A 64 -4.24 6.31 -13.26
N LEU A 65 -3.58 5.59 -14.17
CA LEU A 65 -3.42 4.13 -14.12
C LEU A 65 -2.57 3.64 -12.94
N ASP A 66 -1.53 4.38 -12.58
CA ASP A 66 -0.60 4.00 -11.49
C ASP A 66 -1.34 3.85 -10.15
N SER A 67 -2.39 4.65 -9.95
CA SER A 67 -3.25 4.58 -8.76
C SER A 67 -3.94 3.22 -8.56
N LEU A 68 -4.16 2.48 -9.65
CA LEU A 68 -4.79 1.17 -9.61
C LEU A 68 -3.78 0.06 -9.27
N LEU A 69 -2.51 0.27 -9.61
CA LEU A 69 -1.41 -0.69 -9.48
C LEU A 69 -0.58 -0.48 -8.22
N GLN A 70 -0.83 0.57 -7.46
CA GLN A 70 -0.17 0.83 -6.18
C GLN A 70 -0.91 0.14 -5.02
N GLU A 71 -0.16 -0.55 -4.17
CA GLU A 71 -0.67 -1.00 -2.87
C GLU A 71 -0.37 0.06 -1.82
N THR A 72 -1.42 0.59 -1.21
CA THR A 72 -1.30 1.62 -0.17
C THR A 72 -1.50 1.05 1.23
N ARG A 73 -1.80 -0.25 1.36
CA ARG A 73 -1.95 -0.92 2.65
C ARG A 73 -0.58 -1.30 3.21
N GLY A 74 -0.46 -1.13 4.53
CA GLY A 74 0.78 -1.40 5.26
C GLY A 74 1.75 -0.20 5.23
N GLY A 75 2.99 -0.47 5.58
CA GLY A 75 4.04 0.55 5.68
C GLY A 75 4.26 1.07 7.09
N ARG A 76 5.20 2.02 7.21
CA ARG A 76 5.76 2.50 8.47
C ARG A 76 4.92 3.61 9.13
N LYS A 77 3.59 3.57 9.01
CA LYS A 77 2.70 4.62 9.57
C LYS A 77 2.82 4.75 11.09
N HIS A 78 3.06 3.63 11.78
CA HIS A 78 3.21 3.56 13.24
C HIS A 78 4.66 3.37 13.68
N ALA A 79 5.64 3.66 12.81
CA ALA A 79 7.04 3.62 13.21
C ALA A 79 7.38 4.84 14.05
N TYR A 80 8.03 4.64 15.19
CA TYR A 80 8.50 5.71 16.06
C TYR A 80 9.84 6.31 15.63
N MET A 81 10.58 5.64 14.74
CA MET A 81 11.87 6.10 14.20
C MET A 81 11.85 6.11 12.67
N THR A 82 12.62 7.02 12.09
CA THR A 82 12.97 6.97 10.67
C THR A 82 13.81 5.73 10.36
N ILE A 83 13.93 5.39 9.07
CA ILE A 83 14.72 4.23 8.64
C ILE A 83 16.20 4.40 9.00
N GLU A 84 16.71 5.62 8.92
CA GLU A 84 18.11 5.93 9.21
C GLU A 84 18.41 5.81 10.71
N GLU A 85 17.54 6.37 11.55
CA GLU A 85 17.63 6.26 13.01
C GLU A 85 17.56 4.80 13.47
N GLU A 86 16.60 4.02 12.97
CA GLU A 86 16.47 2.60 13.33
C GLU A 86 17.72 1.80 12.91
N LYS A 87 18.26 2.05 11.72
CA LYS A 87 19.51 1.41 11.27
C LYS A 87 20.68 1.79 12.16
N ALA A 88 20.82 3.06 12.52
CA ALA A 88 21.89 3.52 13.39
C ALA A 88 21.78 2.90 14.80
N PHE A 89 20.57 2.81 15.34
CA PHE A 89 20.28 2.16 16.61
C PHE A 89 20.68 0.67 16.58
N LEU A 90 20.17 -0.08 15.60
CA LEU A 90 20.47 -1.51 15.46
C LEU A 90 21.96 -1.79 15.22
N ALA A 91 22.64 -0.94 14.44
CA ALA A 91 24.07 -1.10 14.19
C ALA A 91 24.94 -1.02 15.46
N ARG A 92 24.54 -0.21 16.46
CA ARG A 92 25.26 -0.12 17.75
C ARG A 92 25.16 -1.43 18.53
N HIS A 93 23.94 -1.98 18.61
CA HIS A 93 23.69 -3.23 19.31
C HIS A 93 24.26 -4.43 18.58
N LEU A 94 24.30 -4.41 17.25
CA LEU A 94 24.94 -5.45 16.45
C LEU A 94 26.45 -5.54 16.73
N LYS A 95 27.15 -4.40 16.81
CA LYS A 95 28.57 -4.37 17.18
C LYS A 95 28.85 -4.93 18.57
N ALA A 96 27.97 -4.65 19.54
CA ALA A 96 28.07 -5.20 20.89
C ALA A 96 27.90 -6.73 20.90
N ALA A 97 26.94 -7.25 20.13
CA ALA A 97 26.75 -8.68 19.97
C ALA A 97 27.94 -9.36 19.29
N GLU A 98 28.53 -8.73 18.26
CA GLU A 98 29.75 -9.23 17.59
C GLU A 98 30.96 -9.30 18.54
N ALA A 99 31.03 -8.38 19.51
CA ALA A 99 32.06 -8.40 20.57
C ALA A 99 31.83 -9.48 21.63
N GLY A 100 30.78 -10.29 21.51
CA GLY A 100 30.44 -11.38 22.43
C GLY A 100 29.58 -10.95 23.62
N GLU A 101 29.04 -9.72 23.62
CA GLU A 101 28.12 -9.28 24.66
C GLU A 101 26.71 -9.85 24.43
N PHE A 102 26.05 -10.29 25.50
CA PHE A 102 24.67 -10.75 25.44
C PHE A 102 23.71 -9.58 25.33
N VAL A 103 23.26 -9.27 24.11
CA VAL A 103 22.18 -8.30 23.88
C VAL A 103 20.83 -9.00 24.10
N THR A 104 20.23 -8.80 25.28
CA THR A 104 18.89 -9.32 25.58
C THR A 104 17.80 -8.44 24.96
N ILE A 105 16.65 -9.04 24.64
CA ILE A 105 15.49 -8.31 24.09
C ILE A 105 15.04 -7.20 25.05
N ASP A 106 15.05 -7.48 26.36
CA ASP A 106 14.66 -6.50 27.38
C ASP A 106 15.61 -5.30 27.40
N ALA A 107 16.93 -5.53 27.39
CA ALA A 107 17.92 -4.46 27.35
C ALA A 107 17.80 -3.61 26.07
N LEU A 108 17.57 -4.25 24.93
CA LEU A 108 17.34 -3.57 23.65
C LEU A 108 16.07 -2.71 23.71
N PHE A 109 15.00 -3.23 24.30
CA PHE A 109 13.74 -2.51 24.44
C PHE A 109 13.84 -1.32 25.40
N GLN A 110 14.57 -1.44 26.51
CA GLN A 110 14.85 -0.30 27.40
C GLN A 110 15.69 0.78 26.71
N ALA A 111 16.71 0.38 25.94
CA ALA A 111 17.51 1.31 25.15
C ALA A 111 16.65 2.04 24.10
N TYR A 112 15.76 1.31 23.42
CA TYR A 112 14.81 1.85 22.46
C TYR A 112 13.84 2.87 23.10
N LYS A 113 13.24 2.52 24.25
CA LYS A 113 12.39 3.45 25.03
C LYS A 113 13.14 4.73 25.42
N LYS A 114 14.40 4.59 25.82
CA LYS A 114 15.24 5.73 26.20
C LYS A 114 15.51 6.67 25.02
N GLU A 115 15.75 6.14 23.82
CA GLU A 115 15.94 6.96 22.62
C GLU A 115 14.65 7.64 22.16
N LEU A 116 13.50 6.97 22.30
CA LEU A 116 12.20 7.56 21.94
C LEU A 116 11.68 8.58 22.96
N GLY A 117 12.04 8.44 24.23
CA GLY A 117 11.55 9.30 25.30
C GLY A 117 10.01 9.37 25.35
N SER A 118 9.46 10.58 25.43
CA SER A 118 8.01 10.83 25.53
C SER A 118 7.22 10.50 24.26
N SER A 119 7.89 10.18 23.14
CA SER A 119 7.20 9.82 21.89
C SER A 119 6.68 8.38 21.87
N TYR A 120 7.13 7.55 22.80
CA TYR A 120 6.67 6.17 22.93
C TYR A 120 5.35 6.11 23.69
N THR A 121 4.30 5.62 23.01
CA THR A 121 2.91 5.69 23.50
C THR A 121 2.27 4.32 23.76
N ARG A 122 3.05 3.24 23.72
CA ARG A 122 2.55 1.87 23.87
C ARG A 122 2.75 1.41 25.31
N ASP A 123 1.70 1.54 26.11
CA ASP A 123 1.62 0.98 27.47
C ASP A 123 1.51 -0.55 27.47
#